data_AF-A0A6I5WVS6-F1
#
_entry.id   AF-A0A6I5WVS6-F1
#
_cell.length_a   1.000
_cell.length_b   1.000
_cell.length_c   1.000
_cell.angle_alpha   90.00
_cell.angle_beta   90.00
_cell.angle_gamma   90.00
#
_symmetry.space_group_name_H-M   'P 1'
#
loop_
_entity.id
_entity.type
_entity.pdbx_description
1 polymer ?
#
loop_
_entity_poly.entity_id
_entity_poly.type
_entity_poly.pdbx_seq_one_letter_code
_entity_poly.pdbx_strand_id
1 'polypeptide(L)'
;MTAAKPKPEKTDQGCLALVALVGVILLVVKCADSSQSTSASSFDTAPAATDAPTPTPTPVLAQSKSDLGIGAESFTKVAAVDDATSSMIFSKNCYAALEERFTWSKLDQCGAFDALAVHNVLEGLQTGSDAELTYLDGEAAAGRFFAAAKSHADDQSTMDERWSALDAYAAGVTKRAVARLAAKAAASEAESEAMEGDDTAYVDANGNVVTPATGDQVSDASEEE
;
A
#
# COMPACT_ATOMS: atom_id res chain seq x y z
N MET A 1 12.43 38.64 53.34
CA MET A 1 11.38 38.73 52.32
C MET A 1 11.79 37.84 51.15
N THR A 2 11.41 36.58 51.21
CA THR A 2 11.74 35.53 50.24
C THR A 2 10.64 35.48 49.18
N ALA A 3 10.96 35.91 47.97
CA ALA A 3 10.05 35.86 46.83
C ALA A 3 10.06 34.46 46.21
N ALA A 4 8.85 33.89 46.08
CA ALA A 4 8.58 32.56 45.58
C ALA A 4 8.81 32.44 44.06
N LYS A 5 9.26 31.26 43.65
CA LYS A 5 9.49 30.83 42.26
C LYS A 5 8.16 30.31 41.68
N PRO A 6 7.65 30.81 40.53
CA PRO A 6 6.49 30.20 39.90
C PRO A 6 6.87 28.90 39.17
N LYS A 7 5.96 27.93 39.30
CA LYS A 7 5.98 26.56 38.75
C LYS A 7 5.56 26.61 37.26
N PRO A 8 6.19 25.87 36.34
CA PRO A 8 5.67 25.76 34.98
C PRO A 8 4.38 24.93 34.99
N GLU A 9 3.31 25.57 34.52
CA GLU A 9 1.98 25.00 34.33
C GLU A 9 1.97 24.17 33.04
N LYS A 10 1.41 22.95 33.12
CA LYS A 10 1.16 22.08 31.96
C LYS A 10 0.11 22.76 31.08
N THR A 11 0.47 23.13 29.86
CA THR A 11 -0.50 23.60 28.86
C THR A 11 -1.04 22.39 28.09
N ASP A 12 -2.31 22.06 28.34
CA ASP A 12 -3.10 21.09 27.59
C ASP A 12 -3.25 21.56 26.13
N GLN A 13 -2.47 20.96 25.24
CA GLN A 13 -2.45 21.23 23.80
C GLN A 13 -3.44 20.32 23.06
N GLY A 14 -4.67 20.22 23.59
CA GLY A 14 -5.70 19.26 23.15
C GLY A 14 -6.97 19.85 22.53
N CYS A 15 -7.11 21.18 22.42
CA CYS A 15 -8.38 21.81 22.04
C CYS A 15 -8.32 22.85 20.89
N LEU A 16 -7.20 23.00 20.18
CA LEU A 16 -7.06 23.99 19.09
C LEU A 16 -6.95 23.41 17.67
N ALA A 17 -7.17 22.10 17.48
CA ALA A 17 -7.26 21.51 16.14
C ALA A 17 -8.69 21.47 15.57
N LEU A 18 -9.73 21.58 16.42
CA LEU A 18 -11.13 21.44 15.99
C LEU A 18 -11.79 22.72 15.48
N VAL A 19 -11.19 23.90 15.70
CA VAL A 19 -11.78 25.17 15.23
C VAL A 19 -11.31 25.54 13.81
N ALA A 20 -10.16 25.01 13.35
CA ALA A 20 -9.65 25.29 12.02
C ALA A 20 -10.36 24.52 10.89
N LEU A 21 -10.97 23.35 11.20
CA LEU A 21 -11.64 22.52 10.18
C LEU A 21 -13.10 22.94 9.92
N VAL A 22 -13.78 23.56 10.90
CA VAL A 22 -15.17 24.05 10.75
C VAL A 22 -15.22 25.45 10.11
N GLY A 23 -14.14 26.24 10.24
CA GLY A 23 -14.04 27.57 9.61
C GLY A 23 -13.93 27.55 8.08
N VAL A 24 -13.44 26.45 7.50
CA VAL A 24 -13.24 26.32 6.04
C VAL A 24 -14.54 25.93 5.31
N ILE A 25 -15.53 25.38 6.02
CA ILE A 25 -16.80 24.89 5.42
C ILE A 25 -17.93 25.94 5.45
N LEU A 26 -17.76 27.07 6.16
CA LEU A 26 -18.76 28.16 6.24
C LEU A 26 -18.40 29.43 5.46
N LEU A 27 -17.56 29.33 4.42
CA LEU A 27 -17.16 30.46 3.56
C LEU A 27 -17.78 30.43 2.15
N VAL A 28 -18.93 29.75 2.00
CA VAL A 28 -19.76 29.81 0.80
C VAL A 28 -21.18 30.13 1.23
N VAL A 29 -21.50 31.42 1.43
CA VAL A 29 -22.85 32.03 1.31
C VAL A 29 -22.76 33.50 1.79
N LYS A 30 -23.29 34.41 0.96
CA LYS A 30 -23.46 35.88 1.11
C LYS A 30 -22.26 36.78 0.75
N CYS A 31 -22.19 37.10 -0.55
CA CYS A 31 -21.94 38.48 -0.98
C CYS A 31 -23.30 39.14 -1.30
N ALA A 32 -23.71 40.09 -0.46
CA ALA A 32 -24.60 41.20 -0.83
C ALA A 32 -24.33 42.38 0.13
N ASP A 33 -24.02 43.53 -0.47
CA ASP A 33 -23.92 44.90 0.06
C ASP A 33 -22.66 45.40 0.82
N SER A 34 -21.80 46.05 0.01
CA SER A 34 -21.40 47.47 0.09
C SER A 34 -20.70 48.04 1.35
N SER A 35 -19.37 48.26 1.27
CA SER A 35 -18.73 49.61 1.28
C SER A 35 -17.18 49.57 1.31
N GLN A 36 -16.58 49.78 0.12
CA GLN A 36 -15.53 50.77 -0.24
C GLN A 36 -14.27 51.02 0.65
N SER A 37 -13.08 50.63 0.16
CA SER A 37 -11.99 51.57 -0.25
C SER A 37 -10.68 50.90 -0.74
N THR A 38 -10.29 51.26 -1.98
CA THR A 38 -8.93 51.66 -2.46
C THR A 38 -7.79 50.61 -2.39
N SER A 39 -7.08 50.17 -3.44
CA SER A 39 -6.84 50.63 -4.81
C SER A 39 -6.18 49.52 -5.67
N ALA A 40 -6.49 49.54 -6.97
CA ALA A 40 -5.69 49.14 -8.15
C ALA A 40 -4.84 47.84 -8.16
N SER A 41 -5.31 46.86 -8.93
CA SER A 41 -4.52 46.24 -10.00
C SER A 41 -5.45 45.68 -11.06
N SER A 42 -5.38 46.27 -12.25
CA SER A 42 -6.09 45.81 -13.44
C SER A 42 -5.43 44.51 -13.91
N PHE A 43 -6.13 43.39 -13.79
CA PHE A 43 -5.89 42.21 -14.60
C PHE A 43 -7.22 41.79 -15.22
N ASP A 44 -7.12 41.46 -16.50
CA ASP A 44 -8.17 41.16 -17.44
C ASP A 44 -9.38 40.43 -16.87
N THR A 45 -10.54 40.92 -17.31
CA THR A 45 -11.83 40.24 -17.35
C THR A 45 -11.63 38.76 -17.70
N ALA A 46 -11.74 37.87 -16.71
CA ALA A 46 -11.92 36.46 -16.96
C ALA A 46 -13.22 36.28 -17.77
N PRO A 47 -13.20 35.65 -18.96
CA PRO A 47 -14.42 35.34 -19.66
C PRO A 47 -15.28 34.44 -18.76
N ALA A 48 -16.58 34.74 -18.72
CA ALA A 48 -17.58 33.94 -18.06
C ALA A 48 -17.36 32.46 -18.37
N ALA A 49 -17.37 31.64 -17.31
CA ALA A 49 -17.34 30.19 -17.43
C ALA A 49 -18.44 29.78 -18.42
N THR A 50 -18.03 29.43 -19.63
CA THR A 50 -18.90 28.75 -20.58
C THR A 50 -19.33 27.46 -19.90
N ASP A 51 -20.64 27.23 -19.78
CA ASP A 51 -21.23 25.96 -19.41
C ASP A 51 -20.54 24.85 -20.23
N ALA A 52 -19.56 24.21 -19.61
CA ALA A 52 -18.95 23.03 -20.19
C ALA A 52 -20.05 21.97 -20.22
N PRO A 53 -20.31 21.32 -21.36
CA PRO A 53 -21.35 20.32 -21.44
C PRO A 53 -21.09 19.25 -20.38
N THR A 54 -22.07 19.00 -19.52
CA THR A 54 -22.03 17.91 -18.56
C THR A 54 -21.66 16.63 -19.30
N PRO A 55 -20.51 16.00 -19.00
CA PRO A 55 -20.12 14.77 -19.69
C PRO A 55 -21.25 13.75 -19.50
N THR A 56 -21.71 13.17 -20.61
CA THR A 56 -22.68 12.08 -20.53
C THR A 56 -22.02 10.93 -19.78
N PRO A 57 -22.64 10.40 -18.71
CA PRO A 57 -22.08 9.30 -17.94
C PRO A 57 -21.76 8.14 -18.87
N THR A 58 -20.55 7.60 -18.74
CA THR A 58 -20.12 6.45 -19.53
C THR A 58 -20.86 5.23 -19.00
N PRO A 59 -21.62 4.48 -19.83
CA PRO A 59 -22.36 3.32 -19.36
C PRO A 59 -21.46 2.39 -18.54
N VAL A 60 -21.89 2.08 -17.31
CA VAL A 60 -21.13 1.20 -16.43
C VAL A 60 -21.06 -0.19 -17.06
N LEU A 61 -19.85 -0.61 -17.39
CA LEU A 61 -19.58 -1.96 -17.88
C LEU A 61 -19.38 -2.92 -16.69
N ALA A 62 -19.86 -4.15 -16.84
CA ALA A 62 -19.57 -5.21 -15.89
C ALA A 62 -18.05 -5.42 -15.77
N GLN A 63 -17.56 -5.59 -14.56
CA GLN A 63 -16.15 -5.81 -14.28
C GLN A 63 -15.69 -7.14 -14.89
N SER A 64 -14.59 -7.12 -15.63
CA SER A 64 -14.07 -8.28 -16.35
C SER A 64 -12.91 -8.94 -15.62
N LYS A 65 -12.96 -10.28 -15.46
CA LYS A 65 -11.81 -11.05 -14.93
C LYS A 65 -10.53 -10.85 -15.74
N SER A 66 -10.66 -10.56 -17.04
CA SER A 66 -9.50 -10.28 -17.89
C SER A 66 -8.79 -8.99 -17.48
N ASP A 67 -9.55 -7.94 -17.15
CA ASP A 67 -8.98 -6.65 -16.72
C ASP A 67 -8.26 -6.79 -15.38
N LEU A 68 -8.88 -7.52 -14.43
CA LEU A 68 -8.26 -7.86 -13.15
C LEU A 68 -6.95 -8.62 -13.36
N GLY A 69 -6.93 -9.59 -14.29
CA GLY A 69 -5.74 -10.34 -14.65
C GLY A 69 -4.63 -9.48 -15.23
N ILE A 70 -4.95 -8.51 -16.09
CA ILE A 70 -3.97 -7.56 -16.64
C ILE A 70 -3.38 -6.66 -15.54
N GLY A 71 -4.21 -6.19 -14.61
CA GLY A 71 -3.76 -5.45 -13.43
C GLY A 71 -2.79 -6.29 -12.58
N ALA A 72 -3.13 -7.55 -12.35
CA ALA A 72 -2.27 -8.47 -11.59
C ALA A 72 -0.95 -8.81 -12.28
N GLU A 73 -0.97 -9.00 -13.60
CA GLU A 73 0.24 -9.20 -14.39
C GLU A 73 1.14 -7.96 -14.33
N SER A 74 0.55 -6.77 -14.43
CA SER A 74 1.27 -5.51 -14.30
C SER A 74 1.90 -5.36 -12.91
N PHE A 75 1.16 -5.70 -11.85
CA PHE A 75 1.69 -5.71 -10.49
C PHE A 75 2.86 -6.67 -10.35
N THR A 76 2.71 -7.90 -10.85
CA THR A 76 3.78 -8.91 -10.80
C THR A 76 5.04 -8.43 -11.51
N LYS A 77 4.90 -7.77 -12.66
CA LYS A 77 6.04 -7.20 -13.40
C LYS A 77 6.71 -6.07 -12.62
N VAL A 78 5.93 -5.18 -11.99
CA VAL A 78 6.46 -4.05 -11.23
C VAL A 78 7.12 -4.51 -9.93
N ALA A 79 6.46 -5.40 -9.18
CA ALA A 79 6.97 -5.94 -7.92
C ALA A 79 8.20 -6.86 -8.09
N ALA A 80 8.43 -7.39 -9.30
CA ALA A 80 9.62 -8.19 -9.60
C ALA A 80 10.91 -7.36 -9.70
N VAL A 81 10.79 -6.06 -10.00
CA VAL A 81 11.94 -5.19 -10.26
C VAL A 81 12.28 -4.28 -9.09
N ASP A 82 11.29 -3.79 -8.33
CA ASP A 82 11.55 -2.86 -7.23
C ASP A 82 10.36 -2.71 -6.26
N ASP A 83 10.71 -2.13 -5.12
CA ASP A 83 9.94 -1.78 -3.91
C ASP A 83 8.64 -0.95 -4.13
N ALA A 84 8.04 -0.46 -3.04
CA ALA A 84 6.83 0.37 -3.05
C ALA A 84 6.93 1.61 -3.94
N THR A 85 8.14 2.12 -4.23
CA THR A 85 8.36 3.25 -5.15
C THR A 85 7.85 2.94 -6.53
N SER A 86 8.18 1.77 -7.07
CA SER A 86 7.81 1.39 -8.43
C SER A 86 6.30 1.18 -8.53
N SER A 87 5.68 0.59 -7.50
CA SER A 87 4.23 0.49 -7.41
C SER A 87 3.55 1.85 -7.33
N MET A 88 4.07 2.79 -6.53
CA MET A 88 3.57 4.15 -6.46
C MET A 88 3.63 4.85 -7.83
N ILE A 89 4.77 4.77 -8.52
CA ILE A 89 4.94 5.40 -9.85
C ILE A 89 3.97 4.80 -10.86
N PHE A 90 3.83 3.47 -10.89
CA PHE A 90 2.87 2.81 -11.78
C PHE A 90 1.45 3.27 -11.50
N SER A 91 1.01 3.28 -10.23
CA SER A 91 -0.32 3.75 -9.83
C SER A 91 -0.56 5.18 -10.31
N LYS A 92 0.36 6.11 -10.02
CA LYS A 92 0.27 7.52 -10.46
C LYS A 92 0.06 7.64 -11.97
N ASN A 93 0.87 6.90 -12.74
CA ASN A 93 0.77 6.92 -14.21
C ASN A 93 -0.51 6.26 -14.71
N CYS A 94 -0.98 5.19 -14.06
CA CYS A 94 -2.19 4.49 -14.44
C CYS A 94 -3.42 5.39 -14.28
N TYR A 95 -3.52 6.11 -13.15
CA TYR A 95 -4.61 7.04 -12.89
C TYR A 95 -4.51 8.34 -13.71
N ALA A 96 -3.31 8.86 -13.95
CA ALA A 96 -3.13 9.99 -14.87
C ALA A 96 -3.65 9.67 -16.29
N ALA A 97 -3.44 8.44 -16.78
CA ALA A 97 -3.97 8.01 -18.06
C ALA A 97 -5.52 7.96 -18.10
N LEU A 98 -6.18 7.75 -16.95
CA LEU A 98 -7.64 7.80 -16.84
C LEU A 98 -8.20 9.22 -16.94
N GLU A 99 -7.44 10.23 -16.48
CA GLU A 99 -7.82 11.64 -16.62
C GLU A 99 -7.86 12.05 -18.09
N GLU A 100 -6.96 11.52 -18.92
CA GLU A 100 -6.95 11.80 -20.35
C GLU A 100 -8.03 11.01 -21.12
N ARG A 101 -8.18 9.72 -20.80
CA ARG A 101 -9.08 8.80 -21.51
C ARG A 101 -9.68 7.75 -20.58
N PHE A 102 -10.75 8.13 -19.90
CA PHE A 102 -11.47 7.23 -19.02
C PHE A 102 -12.06 6.03 -19.78
N THR A 103 -11.84 4.83 -19.24
CA THR A 103 -12.63 3.65 -19.55
C THR A 103 -12.79 2.80 -18.29
N TRP A 104 -13.94 2.15 -18.13
CA TRP A 104 -14.20 1.25 -17.01
C TRP A 104 -13.19 0.09 -16.93
N SER A 105 -12.79 -0.46 -18.07
CA SER A 105 -11.77 -1.52 -18.17
C SER A 105 -10.41 -1.02 -17.66
N LYS A 106 -9.96 0.18 -18.06
CA LYS A 106 -8.68 0.72 -17.57
C LYS A 106 -8.73 1.04 -16.07
N LEU A 107 -9.87 1.53 -15.58
CA LEU A 107 -10.08 1.77 -14.15
C LEU A 107 -9.97 0.46 -13.35
N ASP A 108 -10.60 -0.63 -13.83
CA ASP A 108 -10.50 -1.94 -13.20
C ASP A 108 -9.06 -2.49 -13.20
N GLN A 109 -8.29 -2.26 -14.26
CA GLN A 109 -6.87 -2.64 -14.31
C GLN A 109 -6.04 -1.86 -13.28
N CYS A 110 -6.22 -0.54 -13.19
CA CYS A 110 -5.52 0.29 -12.21
C CYS A 110 -5.93 -0.06 -10.77
N GLY A 111 -7.22 -0.27 -10.53
CA GLY A 111 -7.74 -0.67 -9.23
C GLY A 111 -7.27 -2.06 -8.79
N ALA A 112 -7.20 -3.03 -9.71
CA ALA A 112 -6.66 -4.36 -9.42
C ALA A 112 -5.16 -4.31 -9.06
N PHE A 113 -4.40 -3.47 -9.76
CA PHE A 113 -3.00 -3.22 -9.43
C PHE A 113 -2.86 -2.63 -8.02
N ASP A 114 -3.61 -1.56 -7.71
CA ASP A 114 -3.53 -0.87 -6.43
C ASP A 114 -3.97 -1.78 -5.27
N ALA A 115 -5.05 -2.54 -5.43
CA ALA A 115 -5.49 -3.50 -4.43
C ALA A 115 -4.39 -4.55 -4.17
N LEU A 116 -3.72 -5.05 -5.20
CA LEU A 116 -2.59 -5.98 -4.99
C LEU A 116 -1.43 -5.33 -4.26
N ALA A 117 -1.08 -4.09 -4.59
CA ALA A 117 -0.03 -3.36 -3.89
C ALA A 117 -0.36 -3.17 -2.40
N VAL A 118 -1.60 -2.77 -2.08
CA VAL A 118 -2.11 -2.67 -0.70
C VAL A 118 -1.89 -3.98 0.06
N HIS A 119 -2.35 -5.10 -0.51
CA HIS A 119 -2.23 -6.42 0.14
C HIS A 119 -0.78 -6.86 0.28
N ASN A 120 0.11 -6.54 -0.65
CA ASN A 120 1.53 -6.87 -0.53
C ASN A 120 2.24 -6.01 0.52
N VAL A 121 1.85 -4.75 0.68
CA VAL A 121 2.32 -3.90 1.78
C VAL A 121 1.85 -4.46 3.13
N LEU A 122 0.57 -4.81 3.26
CA LEU A 122 -0.01 -5.38 4.49
C LEU A 122 0.66 -6.69 4.91
N GLU A 123 0.99 -7.56 3.95
CA GLU A 123 1.68 -8.83 4.20
C GLU A 123 3.21 -8.67 4.32
N GLY A 124 3.73 -7.44 4.28
CA GLY A 124 5.17 -7.18 4.38
C GLY A 124 6.00 -7.70 3.20
N LEU A 125 5.35 -7.98 2.06
CA LEU A 125 5.98 -8.44 0.82
C LEU A 125 6.54 -7.28 -0.01
N GLN A 126 6.17 -6.04 0.31
CA GLN A 126 6.76 -4.83 -0.24
C GLN A 126 7.42 -3.99 0.85
N THR A 127 8.62 -3.52 0.56
CA THR A 127 9.35 -2.55 1.38
C THR A 127 9.25 -1.17 0.72
N GLY A 128 9.57 -0.10 1.45
CA GLY A 128 9.56 1.26 0.90
C GLY A 128 9.68 2.32 1.99
N SER A 129 9.74 3.58 1.60
CA SER A 129 9.65 4.71 2.52
C SER A 129 8.21 4.87 3.06
N ASP A 130 8.07 5.47 4.24
CA ASP A 130 6.75 5.73 4.85
C ASP A 130 5.80 6.47 3.89
N ALA A 131 6.33 7.37 3.06
CA ALA A 131 5.55 8.12 2.09
C ALA A 131 5.01 7.22 0.95
N GLU A 132 5.81 6.26 0.48
CA GLU A 132 5.38 5.29 -0.53
C GLU A 132 4.35 4.32 0.04
N LEU A 133 4.59 3.81 1.25
CA LEU A 133 3.66 2.90 1.93
C LEU A 133 2.33 3.61 2.24
N THR A 134 2.38 4.87 2.67
CA THR A 134 1.17 5.70 2.88
C THR A 134 0.42 5.94 1.57
N TYR A 135 1.14 6.14 0.45
CA TYR A 135 0.49 6.26 -0.85
C TYR A 135 -0.21 4.95 -1.26
N LEU A 136 0.37 3.81 -0.94
CA LEU A 136 -0.19 2.48 -1.19
C LEU A 136 -1.10 1.98 -0.06
N ASP A 137 -1.49 2.85 0.88
CA ASP A 137 -2.46 2.52 1.91
C ASP A 137 -3.84 2.20 1.30
N GLY A 138 -4.58 1.30 1.95
CA GLY A 138 -5.88 0.84 1.47
C GLY A 138 -6.91 1.96 1.30
N GLU A 139 -6.97 2.92 2.22
CA GLU A 139 -7.90 4.05 2.11
C GLU A 139 -7.47 5.01 1.00
N ALA A 140 -6.16 5.26 0.88
CA ALA A 140 -5.61 6.11 -0.17
C ALA A 140 -5.86 5.52 -1.57
N ALA A 141 -5.68 4.21 -1.72
CA ALA A 141 -5.94 3.47 -2.95
C ALA A 141 -7.42 3.49 -3.34
N ALA A 142 -8.31 3.20 -2.40
CA ALA A 142 -9.75 3.28 -2.61
C ALA A 142 -10.17 4.71 -3.00
N GLY A 143 -9.62 5.73 -2.32
CA GLY A 143 -9.86 7.13 -2.60
C GLY A 143 -9.50 7.52 -4.04
N ARG A 144 -8.36 7.04 -4.56
CA ARG A 144 -7.97 7.25 -5.97
C ARG A 144 -8.94 6.59 -6.94
N PHE A 145 -9.33 5.35 -6.66
CA PHE A 145 -10.30 4.61 -7.47
C PHE A 145 -11.63 5.37 -7.57
N PHE A 146 -12.18 5.80 -6.43
CA PHE A 146 -13.43 6.54 -6.38
C PHE A 146 -13.32 7.93 -7.02
N ALA A 147 -12.21 8.63 -6.83
CA ALA A 147 -11.98 9.93 -7.46
C ALA A 147 -12.00 9.82 -8.99
N ALA A 148 -11.35 8.79 -9.56
CA ALA A 148 -11.33 8.55 -11.00
C ALA A 148 -12.70 8.11 -11.55
N ALA A 149 -13.51 7.41 -10.76
CA ALA A 149 -14.82 6.92 -11.16
C ALA A 149 -15.94 7.97 -11.01
N LYS A 150 -15.76 8.99 -10.17
CA LYS A 150 -16.82 9.90 -9.71
C LYS A 150 -17.60 10.61 -10.83
N SER A 151 -16.93 11.00 -11.92
CA SER A 151 -17.59 11.66 -13.06
C SER A 151 -18.23 10.69 -14.06
N HIS A 152 -18.09 9.39 -13.84
CA HIS A 152 -18.50 8.34 -14.79
C HIS A 152 -19.51 7.36 -14.22
N ALA A 153 -19.66 7.28 -12.89
CA ALA A 153 -20.63 6.44 -12.21
C ALA A 153 -21.93 7.22 -11.95
N ASP A 154 -23.07 6.59 -12.23
CA ASP A 154 -24.39 7.13 -11.86
C ASP A 154 -24.73 6.89 -10.38
N ASP A 155 -24.06 5.94 -9.73
CA ASP A 155 -24.33 5.53 -8.35
C ASP A 155 -23.06 5.12 -7.60
N GLN A 156 -23.00 5.50 -6.32
CA GLN A 156 -21.92 5.14 -5.41
C GLN A 156 -21.88 3.64 -5.12
N SER A 157 -23.04 2.99 -4.99
CA SER A 157 -23.11 1.56 -4.68
C SER A 157 -22.37 0.71 -5.72
N THR A 158 -22.43 1.11 -6.99
CA THR A 158 -21.75 0.45 -8.11
C THR A 158 -20.23 0.55 -7.97
N MET A 159 -19.71 1.68 -7.49
CA MET A 159 -18.28 1.83 -7.25
C MET A 159 -17.83 1.01 -6.05
N ASP A 160 -18.62 1.00 -4.97
CA ASP A 160 -18.33 0.23 -3.77
C ASP A 160 -18.30 -1.28 -4.06
N GLU A 161 -19.26 -1.80 -4.83
CA GLU A 161 -19.28 -3.19 -5.29
C GLU A 161 -18.06 -3.53 -6.14
N ARG A 162 -17.69 -2.64 -7.07
CA ARG A 162 -16.51 -2.84 -7.94
C ARG A 162 -15.21 -2.83 -7.14
N TRP A 163 -15.04 -1.90 -6.19
CA TRP A 163 -13.87 -1.85 -5.32
C TRP A 163 -13.80 -3.08 -4.42
N SER A 164 -14.91 -3.49 -3.81
CA SER A 164 -15.01 -4.71 -2.99
C SER A 164 -14.59 -5.96 -3.77
N ALA A 165 -15.00 -6.08 -5.03
CA ALA A 165 -14.59 -7.18 -5.90
C ALA A 165 -13.09 -7.15 -6.23
N LEU A 166 -12.50 -5.97 -6.43
CA LEU A 166 -11.05 -5.81 -6.64
C LEU A 166 -10.25 -6.19 -5.40
N ASP A 167 -10.67 -5.70 -4.23
CA ASP A 167 -10.03 -6.01 -2.95
C ASP A 167 -10.08 -7.51 -2.65
N ALA A 168 -11.26 -8.13 -2.80
CA ALA A 168 -11.42 -9.57 -2.60
C ALA A 168 -10.57 -10.40 -3.59
N TYR A 169 -10.47 -9.96 -4.85
CA TYR A 169 -9.58 -10.58 -5.84
C TYR A 169 -8.12 -10.49 -5.41
N ALA A 170 -7.65 -9.30 -5.03
CA ALA A 170 -6.29 -9.05 -4.59
C ALA A 170 -5.92 -9.89 -3.36
N ALA A 171 -6.77 -9.88 -2.32
CA ALA A 171 -6.61 -10.69 -1.13
C ALA A 171 -6.44 -12.18 -1.47
N GLY A 172 -7.28 -12.71 -2.38
CA GLY A 172 -7.20 -14.10 -2.82
C GLY A 172 -5.93 -14.42 -3.62
N VAL A 173 -5.39 -13.48 -4.38
CA VAL A 173 -4.10 -13.63 -5.09
C VAL A 173 -2.94 -13.61 -4.09
N THR A 174 -2.86 -12.60 -3.23
CA THR A 174 -1.77 -12.43 -2.26
C THR A 174 -1.72 -13.58 -1.27
N LYS A 175 -2.87 -14.02 -0.71
CA LYS A 175 -2.93 -15.19 0.18
C LYS A 175 -2.33 -16.44 -0.44
N ARG A 176 -2.56 -16.67 -1.74
CA ARG A 176 -1.97 -17.80 -2.46
C ARG A 176 -0.46 -17.65 -2.65
N ALA A 177 0.02 -16.43 -2.87
CA ALA A 177 1.46 -16.16 -2.94
C ALA A 177 2.16 -16.41 -1.60
N VAL A 178 1.63 -15.86 -0.51
CA VAL A 178 2.14 -16.07 0.86
C VAL A 178 2.18 -17.56 1.20
N ALA A 179 1.09 -18.30 0.94
CA ALA A 179 1.04 -19.74 1.21
C ALA A 179 2.11 -20.53 0.43
N ARG A 180 2.42 -20.13 -0.81
CA ARG A 180 3.49 -20.77 -1.60
C ARG A 180 4.87 -20.47 -1.05
N LEU A 181 5.11 -19.24 -0.58
CA LEU A 181 6.38 -18.88 0.05
C LEU A 181 6.60 -19.65 1.36
N ALA A 182 5.56 -19.76 2.19
CA ALA A 182 5.59 -20.55 3.42
C ALA A 182 5.88 -22.04 3.14
N ALA A 183 5.21 -22.63 2.15
CA ALA A 183 5.45 -24.02 1.76
C ALA A 183 6.88 -24.25 1.25
N LYS A 184 7.44 -23.28 0.50
CA LYS A 184 8.82 -23.34 0.02
C LYS A 184 9.83 -23.27 1.18
N ALA A 185 9.60 -22.40 2.16
CA ALA A 185 10.45 -22.29 3.34
C ALA A 185 10.46 -23.60 4.15
N ALA A 186 9.29 -24.18 4.41
CA ALA A 186 9.18 -25.46 5.12
C ALA A 186 9.88 -26.61 4.37
N ALA A 187 9.83 -26.61 3.03
CA ALA A 187 10.55 -27.61 2.23
C ALA A 187 12.07 -27.46 2.35
N SER A 188 12.59 -26.23 2.35
CA SER A 188 14.04 -26.00 2.50
C SER A 188 14.57 -26.39 3.88
N GLU A 189 13.78 -26.20 4.94
CA GLU A 189 14.16 -26.62 6.30
C GLU A 189 14.24 -28.15 6.40
N ALA A 190 13.26 -28.86 5.84
CA ALA A 190 13.26 -30.33 5.80
C ALA A 190 14.44 -30.90 4.99
N GLU A 191 14.86 -30.23 3.91
CA GLU A 191 16.05 -30.61 3.14
C GLU A 191 17.35 -30.37 3.93
N SER A 192 17.45 -29.29 4.72
CA SER A 192 18.62 -29.05 5.57
C SER A 192 18.75 -30.07 6.71
N GLU A 193 17.66 -30.47 7.36
CA GLU A 193 17.67 -31.50 8.40
C GLU A 193 18.03 -32.89 7.87
N ALA A 194 17.69 -33.18 6.61
CA ALA A 194 18.07 -34.44 5.96
C ALA A 194 19.55 -34.50 5.57
N MET A 195 20.23 -33.35 5.39
CA MET A 195 21.64 -33.28 5.00
C MET A 195 22.61 -33.23 6.20
N GLU A 196 22.11 -32.92 7.40
CA GLU A 196 22.90 -32.94 8.65
C GLU A 196 22.99 -34.35 9.29
N GLY A 197 22.41 -35.36 8.64
CA GLY A 197 22.38 -36.76 9.10
C GLY A 197 23.44 -37.71 8.50
N ASP A 198 24.35 -37.25 7.64
CA ASP A 198 25.36 -38.10 6.99
C ASP A 198 26.78 -37.61 7.24
N ASP A 199 27.20 -37.63 8.51
CA ASP A 199 28.59 -37.47 8.88
C ASP A 199 29.04 -38.65 9.74
N THR A 200 29.15 -39.83 9.14
CA THR A 200 29.99 -40.90 9.72
C THR A 200 30.84 -41.66 8.70
N ALA A 201 31.05 -41.17 7.48
CA ALA A 201 31.96 -41.83 6.54
C ALA A 201 32.78 -40.82 5.72
N TYR A 202 33.92 -40.39 6.25
CA TYR A 202 34.93 -39.72 5.43
C TYR A 202 35.90 -40.77 4.84
N VAL A 203 36.30 -40.57 3.59
CA VAL A 203 37.28 -41.44 2.92
C VAL A 203 38.68 -40.83 3.09
N ASP A 204 39.59 -41.55 3.76
CA ASP A 204 40.96 -41.08 3.96
C ASP A 204 41.74 -40.95 2.64
N ALA A 205 42.93 -40.35 2.70
CA ALA A 205 43.80 -40.16 1.54
C ALA A 205 44.26 -41.48 0.87
N ASN A 206 43.99 -42.64 1.49
CA ASN A 206 44.30 -43.97 0.97
C ASN A 206 43.07 -44.67 0.39
N GLY A 207 41.90 -44.02 0.38
CA GLY A 207 40.66 -44.59 -0.14
C GLY A 207 39.88 -45.43 0.86
N ASN A 208 40.22 -45.40 2.15
CA ASN A 208 39.51 -46.16 3.18
C ASN A 208 38.39 -45.33 3.81
N VAL A 209 37.21 -45.93 3.97
CA VAL A 209 36.09 -45.32 4.71
C VAL A 209 36.37 -45.41 6.20
N VAL A 210 36.45 -44.26 6.88
CA VAL A 210 36.68 -44.15 8.32
C VAL A 210 35.39 -43.67 9.00
N THR A 211 34.86 -44.50 9.90
CA THR A 211 33.77 -44.12 10.80
C THR A 211 34.35 -43.59 12.11
N PRO A 212 33.86 -42.46 12.67
CA PRO A 212 34.33 -41.98 13.95
C PRO A 212 33.96 -42.97 15.04
N ALA A 213 34.97 -43.53 15.71
CA ALA A 213 34.78 -44.42 16.85
C ALA A 213 34.02 -43.66 17.96
N THR A 214 32.91 -44.24 18.41
CA THR A 214 32.13 -43.75 19.55
C THR A 214 33.06 -43.54 20.74
N GLY A 215 33.20 -42.27 21.16
CA GLY A 215 34.11 -41.88 22.23
C GLY A 215 33.85 -42.64 23.52
N ASP A 216 34.87 -43.38 23.94
CA ASP A 216 34.98 -44.01 25.25
C ASP A 216 34.90 -42.91 26.32
N GLN A 217 33.93 -43.02 27.24
CA GLN A 217 33.79 -42.08 28.34
C GLN A 217 34.97 -42.23 29.28
N VAL A 218 35.88 -41.25 29.27
CA VAL A 218 36.88 -41.08 30.32
C VAL A 218 36.14 -40.75 31.61
N SER A 219 35.97 -41.78 32.43
CA SER A 219 35.50 -41.68 33.80
C SER A 219 36.60 -40.99 34.60
N ASP A 220 36.41 -39.72 34.95
CA ASP A 220 37.27 -39.01 35.89
C ASP A 220 36.90 -39.49 37.31
N ALA A 221 37.60 -40.53 37.75
CA ALA A 221 37.69 -40.92 39.15
C ALA A 221 38.98 -40.31 39.69
N SER A 222 38.84 -39.21 40.44
CA SER A 222 39.91 -38.69 41.30
C SER A 222 39.36 -38.58 42.72
N GLU A 223 39.70 -39.61 43.49
CA GLU A 223 39.68 -39.75 44.95
C GLU A 223 40.55 -38.68 45.66
N GLU A 224 40.14 -38.33 46.90
CA GLU A 224 40.96 -38.02 48.11
C GLU A 224 42.04 -36.91 48.01
N GLU A 225 42.16 -35.92 48.90
CA GLU A 225 42.06 -35.82 50.38
C GLU A 225 41.69 -34.38 50.81
#